data_AF-A0A328C702-F1
#
_entry.id   AF-A0A328C702-F1
#
_cell.length_a   1.000
_cell.length_b   1.000
_cell.length_c   1.000
_cell.angle_alpha   90.00
_cell.angle_beta   90.00
_cell.angle_gamma   90.00
#
_symmetry.space_group_name_H-M   'P 1'
#
loop_
_entity.id
_entity.type
_entity.pdbx_description
1 polymer ?
#
loop_
_entity_poly.entity_id
_entity_poly.type
_entity_poly.pdbx_seq_one_letter_code
_entity_poly.pdbx_strand_id
1 'polypeptide(L)' 'MNAAGVASQTTFNNALIGLCFIEWLEHSLCPTLKPVHVVVMDNLKVHNVVGVNEAIEPMLLYLPPYS' A
#
# COMPACT_ATOMS: atom_id res chain seq x y z
N MET A 1 7.28 -14.82 11.25
CA MET A 1 6.51 -14.19 10.16
C MET A 1 6.00 -15.31 9.25
N ASN A 2 4.71 -15.32 8.92
CA ASN A 2 4.10 -16.27 7.98
C ASN A 2 3.76 -15.49 6.71
N ALA A 3 4.19 -15.96 5.54
CA ALA A 3 3.76 -15.42 4.26
C ALA A 3 2.53 -16.20 3.76
N ALA A 4 1.35 -15.61 3.90
CA ALA A 4 0.08 -16.23 3.49
C ALA A 4 -0.15 -16.25 1.96
N GLY A 5 0.84 -15.78 1.18
CA GLY A 5 0.72 -15.63 -0.28
C GLY A 5 0.25 -14.23 -0.70
N VAL A 6 -0.30 -14.14 -1.90
CA VAL A 6 -0.78 -12.88 -2.49
C VAL A 6 -2.10 -12.46 -1.83
N ALA A 7 -2.14 -11.26 -1.24
CA ALA A 7 -3.33 -10.70 -0.62
C ALA A 7 -4.19 -9.89 -1.60
N SER A 8 -3.57 -9.10 -2.48
CA SER A 8 -4.24 -8.29 -3.48
C SER A 8 -3.31 -7.99 -4.66
N GLN A 9 -3.89 -7.83 -5.85
CA GLN A 9 -3.19 -7.40 -7.06
C GLN A 9 -4.15 -6.64 -7.97
N THR A 10 -3.66 -5.61 -8.64
CA THR A 10 -4.46 -4.84 -9.62
C THR A 10 -3.54 -4.31 -10.70
N THR A 11 -4.03 -4.37 -11.95
CA THR A 11 -3.34 -3.81 -13.11
C THR A 11 -4.04 -2.53 -13.53
N PHE A 12 -3.27 -1.47 -13.72
CA PHE A 12 -3.75 -0.22 -14.30
C PHE A 12 -3.31 -0.12 -15.74
N ASN A 13 -4.22 0.26 -16.64
CA ASN A 13 -3.93 0.39 -18.07
C ASN A 13 -3.09 1.64 -18.40
N ASN A 14 -2.93 2.55 -17.44
CA ASN A 14 -2.23 3.82 -17.58
C ASN A 14 -1.24 4.01 -16.42
N ALA A 15 -0.53 5.14 -16.43
CA ALA A 15 0.32 5.53 -15.30
C ALA A 15 -0.47 5.54 -14.00
N LEU A 16 0.07 4.89 -12.97
CA LEU A 16 -0.48 4.94 -11.63
C LEU A 16 -0.32 6.36 -11.08
N ILE A 17 -1.45 6.97 -10.71
CA ILE A 17 -1.50 8.27 -10.03
C ILE A 17 -1.95 8.10 -8.59
N GLY A 18 -1.70 9.10 -7.74
CA GLY A 18 -2.01 9.05 -6.31
C GLY A 18 -3.47 8.67 -6.02
N LEU A 19 -4.43 9.25 -6.75
CA LEU A 19 -5.86 8.93 -6.57
C LEU A 19 -6.16 7.45 -6.80
N CYS A 20 -5.66 6.87 -7.90
CA CYS A 20 -5.84 5.44 -8.18
C CYS A 20 -5.16 4.55 -7.14
N PHE A 21 -4.02 5.00 -6.59
CA PHE A 21 -3.33 4.26 -5.53
C PHE A 21 -4.12 4.26 -4.22
N ILE A 22 -4.68 5.40 -3.81
CA ILE A 22 -5.55 5.50 -2.64
C ILE A 22 -6.79 4.61 -2.80
N GLU A 23 -7.46 4.69 -3.95
CA GLU A 23 -8.64 3.86 -4.23
C GLU A 23 -8.31 2.36 -4.10
N TRP A 24 -7.15 1.94 -4.62
CA TRP A 24 -6.69 0.56 -4.47
C TRP A 24 -6.35 0.20 -3.02
N LEU A 25 -5.70 1.10 -2.26
CA LEU A 25 -5.44 0.87 -0.83
C LEU A 25 -6.75 0.63 -0.08
N GLU A 26 -7.72 1.53 -0.22
CA GLU A 26 -8.98 1.48 0.52
C GLU A 26 -9.84 0.26 0.16
N HIS A 27 -9.94 -0.07 -1.13
CA HIS A 27 -10.88 -1.09 -1.60
C HIS A 27 -10.26 -2.47 -1.79
N SER A 28 -8.93 -2.57 -1.94
CA SER A 28 -8.28 -3.82 -2.31
C SER A 28 -7.25 -4.29 -1.29
N LEU A 29 -6.34 -3.44 -0.82
CA LEU A 29 -5.29 -3.87 0.12
C LEU A 29 -5.79 -3.88 1.57
N CYS A 30 -6.25 -2.73 2.07
CA CYS A 30 -6.59 -2.53 3.48
C CYS A 30 -7.62 -3.53 4.02
N PRO A 31 -8.66 -3.96 3.27
CA PRO A 31 -9.59 -4.98 3.73
C PRO A 31 -8.95 -6.35 4.04
N THR A 32 -7.75 -6.60 3.53
CA THR A 32 -7.00 -7.86 3.76
C THR A 32 -6.06 -7.77 4.96
N LEU A 33 -5.84 -6.57 5.49
CA LEU A 33 -4.91 -6.33 6.58
C LEU A 33 -5.52 -6.70 7.93
N LYS A 34 -4.65 -7.11 8.85
CA LYS A 34 -4.97 -7.35 10.26
C LYS A 34 -4.16 -6.36 11.10
N PRO A 35 -4.59 -6.03 12.34
CA PRO A 35 -3.85 -5.13 13.22
C PRO A 35 -2.39 -5.52 13.49
N VAL A 36 -2.05 -6.80 13.29
CA VAL A 36 -0.68 -7.33 13.48
C VAL A 36 0.19 -7.28 12.21
N HIS A 37 -0.36 -6.85 11.08
CA HIS A 37 0.39 -6.74 9.82
C HIS A 37 1.18 -5.44 9.75
N VAL A 38 2.25 -5.44 8.97
CA VAL A 38 3.02 -4.24 8.65
C VAL A 38 3.03 -4.09 7.15
N VAL A 39 2.68 -2.91 6.65
CA VAL A 39 2.84 -2.57 5.24
C VAL A 39 4.21 -1.97 5.05
N VAL A 40 4.98 -2.52 4.10
CA VAL A 40 6.29 -1.99 3.71
C VAL A 40 6.20 -1.53 2.26
N MET A 41 6.53 -0.27 2.00
CA MET A 41 6.48 0.34 0.67
C MET A 41 7.84 0.89 0.27
N ASP A 42 8.14 0.88 -1.03
CA ASP A 42 9.26 1.66 -1.56
C ASP A 42 8.93 3.17 -1.54
N ASN A 43 9.90 4.00 -1.93
CA ASN A 43 9.76 5.46 -1.86
C ASN A 43 9.21 6.10 -3.14
N LEU A 44 8.30 5.44 -3.86
CA LEU A 44 7.63 6.01 -5.02
C LEU A 44 6.77 7.22 -4.63
N LYS A 45 6.68 8.24 -5.50
CA LYS A 45 5.91 9.47 -5.22
C LYS A 45 4.44 9.21 -4.86
N VAL A 46 3.80 8.23 -5.51
CA VAL A 46 2.39 7.90 -5.25
C VAL A 46 2.17 7.27 -3.87
N HIS A 47 3.21 6.71 -3.25
CA HIS A 47 3.14 6.19 -1.88
C HIS A 47 3.21 7.30 -0.82
N ASN A 48 3.52 8.54 -1.20
CA ASN A 48 3.72 9.68 -0.30
C ASN A 48 2.64 10.77 -0.48
N VAL A 49 1.50 10.43 -1.09
CA VAL A 49 0.39 11.37 -1.24
C VAL A 49 -0.46 11.43 0.04
N VAL A 50 -1.18 12.54 0.23
CA VAL A 50 -2.15 12.70 1.32
C VAL A 50 -3.17 11.56 1.27
N GLY A 51 -3.48 10.93 2.41
CA GLY A 51 -4.43 9.83 2.52
C GLY A 51 -3.78 8.45 2.67
N VAL A 52 -2.49 8.28 2.31
CA VAL A 52 -1.85 6.94 2.38
C VAL A 52 -1.66 6.46 3.82
N ASN A 53 -1.20 7.34 4.71
CA ASN A 53 -1.01 6.98 6.12
C ASN A 53 -2.35 6.75 6.81
N GLU A 54 -3.36 7.54 6.44
CA GLU A 54 -4.71 7.47 6.98
C GLU A 54 -5.44 6.19 6.53
N ALA A 55 -5.22 5.74 5.29
CA ALA A 55 -5.81 4.51 4.77
C ALA A 55 -5.23 3.25 5.41
N ILE A 56 -3.95 3.27 5.82
CA ILE A 56 -3.22 2.08 6.30
C ILE A 56 -3.14 2.09 7.83
N GLU A 57 -4.07 1.41 8.49
CA GLU A 57 -4.17 1.45 9.97
C GLU A 57 -3.42 0.38 10.81
N PRO A 58 -2.74 -0.68 10.32
CA PRO A 58 -2.02 -1.53 11.28
C PRO A 58 -0.63 -0.98 11.62
N MET A 59 0.17 -0.62 10.59
CA MET A 59 1.48 0.04 10.66
C MET A 59 2.01 0.23 9.23
N LEU A 60 2.65 1.37 8.95
CA LEU A 60 3.27 1.66 7.66
C LEU A 60 4.78 1.99 7.81
N LEU A 61 5.62 1.34 7.01
CA LEU A 61 7.05 1.59 6.91
C LEU A 61 7.47 1.86 5.46
N TYR A 62 8.39 2.82 5.28
CA TYR A 62 9.00 3.10 3.98
C TYR A 62 10.45 2.61 3.96
N LEU A 63 10.85 2.01 2.84
CA LEU A 63 12.25 1.68 2.58
C LEU A 63 13.08 2.95 2.34
N PRO A 64 14.38 2.96 2.69
CA PRO A 64 15.29 4.00 2.26
C PRO A 64 15.30 4.12 0.73
N PRO A 65 15.57 5.33 0.17
CA PRO A 65 15.70 5.49 -1.27
C PRO A 65 16.71 4.51 -1.86
N TYR A 66 16.34 3.82 -2.94
CA TYR A 66 17.20 2.88 -3.68
C TYR A 66 17.70 1.69 -2.86
N SER A 67 16.81 1.09 -2.04
CA SER A 67 17.05 -0.17 -1.32
C SER A 67 16.60 -1.40 -2.11
#